data_AF-A0A1Q3M760-F1
#
_entry.id   AF-A0A1Q3M760-F1
#
_cell.length_a   1.000
_cell.length_b   1.000
_cell.length_c   1.000
_cell.angle_alpha   90.00
_cell.angle_beta   90.00
_cell.angle_gamma   90.00
#
_symmetry.space_group_name_H-M   'P 1'
#
loop_
_entity.id
_entity.type
_entity.pdbx_description
1 polymer ?
#
loop_
_entity_poly.entity_id
_entity_poly.type
_entity_poly.pdbx_seq_one_letter_code
_entity_poly.pdbx_strand_id
1 'polypeptide(L)'
;MKKFLGRNEKLQTKFYGIIACLVILLLVDAMPAFSQTSISGKGLFVAETVKPGTTFYSLALKHYGSRDFWVYIFLANKSEIHRPDGLKPGMSVVIPQAEAFGIDAANPVSLAKARELAKETGGSSLASNDMKAYESPVNDGAVTETVKPGETFRILALKHYGSKDFWVYIFLANKSEIPHPNKLNYGKTVIIPSASSLGIDANNPNSVADAIELGCKAMCESK
;
A
#
# COMPACT_ATOMS: atom_id res chain seq x y z
N MET A 1 8.25 32.20 -58.16
CA MET A 1 8.96 33.10 -57.21
C MET A 1 8.01 33.54 -56.12
N LYS A 2 8.54 33.72 -54.89
CA LYS A 2 7.92 34.24 -53.65
C LYS A 2 7.31 33.20 -52.70
N LYS A 3 8.11 32.90 -51.65
CA LYS A 3 7.75 32.35 -50.35
C LYS A 3 6.83 33.33 -49.60
N PHE A 4 5.90 32.84 -48.79
CA PHE A 4 5.46 33.55 -47.57
C PHE A 4 4.99 32.56 -46.50
N LEU A 5 5.44 32.82 -45.27
CA LEU A 5 5.28 32.02 -44.05
C LEU A 5 3.91 32.23 -43.36
N GLY A 6 3.57 31.30 -42.46
CA GLY A 6 2.72 31.51 -41.26
C GLY A 6 1.87 30.27 -40.97
N ARG A 7 2.06 29.44 -39.94
CA ARG A 7 2.31 29.65 -38.49
C ARG A 7 1.27 30.58 -37.84
N ASN A 8 0.08 30.04 -37.51
CA ASN A 8 -0.72 30.50 -36.36
C ASN A 8 -1.91 29.56 -36.03
N GLU A 9 -1.65 28.48 -35.30
CA GLU A 9 -2.69 27.60 -34.72
C GLU A 9 -2.99 27.97 -33.26
N LYS A 10 -3.09 29.28 -32.99
CA LYS A 10 -3.66 29.83 -31.77
C LYS A 10 -4.81 30.72 -32.17
N LEU A 11 -6.02 30.16 -32.26
CA LEU A 11 -7.31 30.88 -32.21
C LEU A 11 -8.48 29.90 -32.42
N GLN A 12 -8.75 29.00 -31.47
CA GLN A 12 -10.10 28.45 -31.27
C GLN A 12 -10.39 28.14 -29.79
N THR A 13 -9.90 29.00 -28.89
CA THR A 13 -10.20 28.94 -27.45
C THR A 13 -11.39 29.83 -27.06
N LYS A 14 -12.36 30.11 -27.96
CA LYS A 14 -13.48 31.03 -27.67
C LYS A 14 -14.84 30.71 -28.34
N PHE A 15 -15.19 29.45 -28.60
CA PHE A 15 -16.52 29.13 -29.17
C PHE A 15 -17.28 27.93 -28.57
N TYR A 16 -16.86 27.38 -27.43
CA TYR A 16 -17.68 26.41 -26.66
C TYR A 16 -18.46 27.08 -25.53
N GLY A 17 -19.22 28.11 -25.87
CA GLY A 17 -19.96 28.92 -24.91
C GLY A 17 -21.35 29.32 -25.34
N ILE A 18 -21.99 28.65 -26.31
CA ILE A 18 -23.40 28.95 -26.71
C ILE A 18 -24.19 27.69 -27.15
N ILE A 19 -23.58 26.50 -27.31
CA ILE A 19 -24.34 25.27 -27.64
C ILE A 19 -24.81 24.56 -26.36
N ALA A 20 -25.58 25.30 -25.57
CA ALA A 20 -26.32 24.79 -24.43
C ALA A 20 -27.63 25.56 -24.33
N CYS A 21 -28.54 25.43 -25.32
CA CYS A 21 -29.91 25.93 -25.11
C CYS A 21 -31.02 25.45 -26.07
N LEU A 22 -30.80 24.68 -27.13
CA LEU A 22 -31.88 24.47 -28.13
C LEU A 22 -31.97 23.05 -28.70
N VAL A 23 -32.09 22.03 -27.85
CA VAL A 23 -32.73 20.74 -28.22
C VAL A 23 -33.47 20.16 -27.01
N ILE A 24 -34.48 20.87 -26.50
CA ILE A 24 -35.52 20.28 -25.66
C ILE A 24 -36.81 20.97 -26.07
N LEU A 25 -37.67 20.29 -26.83
CA LEU A 25 -39.13 20.42 -26.82
C LEU A 25 -39.69 19.38 -27.82
N LEU A 26 -40.79 18.74 -27.42
CA LEU A 26 -41.57 17.68 -28.09
C LEU A 26 -41.18 16.23 -27.75
N LEU A 27 -41.67 15.73 -26.61
CA LEU A 27 -42.67 14.65 -26.52
C LEU A 27 -42.90 14.34 -25.02
N VAL A 28 -44.04 14.82 -24.51
CA VAL A 28 -44.58 14.47 -23.19
C VAL A 28 -45.50 13.28 -23.41
N ASP A 29 -45.14 12.11 -22.87
CA ASP A 29 -46.12 11.18 -22.30
C ASP A 29 -45.42 10.16 -21.38
N ALA A 30 -45.94 10.10 -20.15
CA ALA A 30 -45.86 9.03 -19.16
C ALA A 30 -44.50 8.31 -18.95
N MET A 31 -43.63 8.92 -18.15
CA MET A 31 -42.68 8.17 -17.31
C MET A 31 -42.99 8.47 -15.84
N PRO A 32 -42.99 7.47 -14.94
CA PRO A 32 -43.22 7.69 -13.52
C PRO A 32 -42.21 8.72 -13.03
N ALA A 33 -42.67 9.64 -12.18
CA ALA A 33 -41.83 10.63 -11.54
C ALA A 33 -40.53 9.97 -11.08
N PHE A 34 -39.45 10.19 -11.83
CA PHE A 34 -38.11 9.89 -11.35
C PHE A 34 -37.89 10.98 -10.33
N SER A 35 -38.30 10.69 -9.09
CA SER A 35 -37.96 11.48 -7.93
C SER A 35 -36.49 11.82 -8.10
N GLN A 36 -36.18 13.11 -8.16
CA GLN A 36 -34.85 13.58 -7.87
C GLN A 36 -34.61 13.22 -6.41
N THR A 37 -34.28 11.95 -6.17
CA THR A 37 -33.72 11.51 -4.91
C THR A 37 -32.38 12.19 -4.87
N SER A 38 -32.34 13.33 -4.22
CA SER A 38 -31.12 13.90 -3.69
C SER A 38 -30.42 12.77 -2.93
N ILE A 39 -29.39 12.17 -3.53
CA ILE A 39 -28.52 11.25 -2.81
C ILE A 39 -27.68 12.12 -1.88
N SER A 40 -28.27 12.43 -0.74
CA SER A 40 -27.62 12.99 0.42
C SER A 40 -26.39 12.14 0.75
N GLY A 41 -25.21 12.77 0.72
CA GLY A 41 -23.87 12.28 1.05
C GLY A 41 -23.68 10.83 1.50
N LYS A 42 -23.09 10.01 0.62
CA LYS A 42 -22.22 8.88 1.02
C LYS A 42 -20.81 9.20 0.54
N GLY A 43 -19.89 9.43 1.47
CA GLY A 43 -18.50 9.78 1.15
C GLY A 43 -17.81 8.68 0.33
N LEU A 44 -17.33 9.02 -0.87
CA LEU A 44 -16.68 8.09 -1.81
C LEU A 44 -15.27 7.64 -1.40
N PHE A 45 -14.75 8.16 -0.29
CA PHE A 45 -13.40 7.94 0.21
C PHE A 45 -13.36 8.18 1.72
N VAL A 46 -12.37 7.58 2.38
CA VAL A 46 -12.02 7.84 3.78
C VAL A 46 -10.74 8.66 3.81
N ALA A 47 -10.72 9.77 4.54
CA ALA A 47 -9.49 10.49 4.83
C ALA A 47 -8.87 9.92 6.10
N GLU A 48 -7.59 9.52 6.04
CA GLU A 48 -6.84 9.05 7.22
C GLU A 48 -5.59 9.90 7.44
N THR A 49 -5.37 10.32 8.69
CA THR A 49 -4.13 10.99 9.08
C THR A 49 -3.01 9.96 9.25
N VAL A 50 -1.92 10.15 8.51
CA VAL A 50 -0.74 9.29 8.54
C VAL A 50 -0.08 9.40 9.91
N LYS A 51 -0.01 8.29 10.63
CA LYS A 51 0.77 8.19 11.86
C LYS A 51 2.23 7.85 11.55
N PRO A 52 3.18 8.09 12.46
CA PRO A 52 4.53 7.53 12.35
C PRO A 52 4.49 6.04 12.00
N GLY A 53 5.30 5.60 11.03
CA GLY A 53 5.35 4.21 10.57
C GLY A 53 4.24 3.77 9.61
N THR A 54 3.25 4.62 9.30
CA THR A 54 2.20 4.29 8.32
C THR A 54 2.74 4.25 6.89
N THR A 55 2.46 3.18 6.16
CA THR A 55 2.80 2.99 4.75
C THR A 55 1.54 2.75 3.90
N PHE A 56 1.60 2.95 2.58
CA PHE A 56 0.48 2.59 1.69
C PHE A 56 0.10 1.11 1.81
N TYR A 57 1.09 0.23 2.03
CA TYR A 57 0.86 -1.20 2.27
C TYR A 57 0.03 -1.44 3.53
N SER A 58 0.36 -0.76 4.64
CA SER A 58 -0.41 -0.88 5.89
C SER A 58 -1.83 -0.33 5.75
N LEU A 59 -2.01 0.78 5.02
CA LEU A 59 -3.33 1.34 4.74
C LEU A 59 -4.16 0.41 3.85
N ALA A 60 -3.56 -0.16 2.81
CA ALA A 60 -4.24 -1.10 1.92
C ALA A 60 -4.63 -2.40 2.64
N LEU A 61 -3.75 -2.91 3.51
CA LEU A 61 -4.10 -4.04 4.36
C LEU A 61 -5.29 -3.71 5.27
N LYS A 62 -5.26 -2.55 5.93
CA LYS A 62 -6.30 -2.13 6.86
C LYS A 62 -7.66 -1.92 6.18
N HIS A 63 -7.68 -1.29 5.01
CA HIS A 63 -8.92 -0.86 4.36
C HIS A 63 -9.43 -1.81 3.28
N TYR A 64 -8.54 -2.61 2.67
CA TYR A 64 -8.88 -3.52 1.59
C TYR A 64 -8.59 -4.98 1.92
N GLY A 65 -7.94 -5.27 3.04
CA GLY A 65 -7.58 -6.64 3.43
C GLY A 65 -6.35 -7.21 2.72
N SER A 66 -5.68 -6.44 1.84
CA SER A 66 -4.45 -6.87 1.17
C SER A 66 -3.47 -5.72 0.93
N ARG A 67 -2.19 -5.99 1.19
CA ARG A 67 -1.08 -5.07 0.91
C ARG A 67 -0.90 -4.81 -0.58
N ASP A 68 -1.27 -5.76 -1.44
CA ASP A 68 -1.13 -5.63 -2.91
C ASP A 68 -1.89 -4.42 -3.46
N PHE A 69 -2.94 -3.97 -2.78
CA PHE A 69 -3.78 -2.86 -3.20
C PHE A 69 -3.22 -1.47 -2.85
N TRP A 70 -2.01 -1.38 -2.30
CA TRP A 70 -1.33 -0.11 -1.98
C TRP A 70 -1.30 0.86 -3.18
N VAL A 71 -1.17 0.32 -4.40
CA VAL A 71 -1.06 1.09 -5.64
C VAL A 71 -2.30 1.93 -5.89
N TYR A 72 -3.48 1.47 -5.49
CA TYR A 72 -4.73 2.23 -5.68
C TYR A 72 -4.80 3.43 -4.74
N ILE A 73 -4.30 3.29 -3.51
CA ILE A 73 -4.18 4.41 -2.57
C ILE A 73 -3.14 5.40 -3.11
N PHE A 74 -1.99 4.92 -3.57
CA PHE A 74 -0.97 5.79 -4.15
C PHE A 74 -1.50 6.58 -5.35
N LEU A 75 -2.15 5.91 -6.30
CA LEU A 75 -2.71 6.55 -7.49
C LEU A 75 -3.76 7.62 -7.16
N ALA A 76 -4.61 7.37 -6.17
CA ALA A 76 -5.60 8.35 -5.71
C ALA A 76 -4.98 9.61 -5.08
N ASN A 77 -3.74 9.52 -4.58
CA ASN A 77 -3.02 10.63 -3.94
C ASN A 77 -1.84 11.16 -4.75
N LYS A 78 -1.67 10.69 -6.00
CA LYS A 78 -0.47 10.94 -6.81
C LYS A 78 -0.26 12.43 -7.13
N SER A 79 -1.29 13.27 -7.01
CA SER A 79 -1.18 14.72 -7.17
C SER A 79 -0.31 15.38 -6.08
N GLU A 80 -0.33 14.82 -4.86
CA GLU A 80 0.43 15.32 -3.71
C GLU A 80 1.65 14.42 -3.43
N ILE A 81 1.45 13.10 -3.52
CA ILE A 81 2.44 12.09 -3.19
C ILE A 81 3.03 11.54 -4.49
N HIS A 82 4.18 12.09 -4.87
CA HIS A 82 4.80 11.80 -6.15
C HIS A 82 5.55 10.46 -6.18
N ARG A 83 5.85 9.88 -5.01
CA ARG A 83 6.58 8.62 -4.86
C ARG A 83 5.87 7.67 -3.88
N PRO A 84 5.93 6.35 -4.08
CA PRO A 84 5.33 5.36 -3.17
C PRO A 84 5.83 5.42 -1.72
N ASP A 85 7.05 5.89 -1.49
CA ASP A 85 7.65 6.08 -0.16
C ASP A 85 7.45 7.51 0.40
N GLY A 86 6.63 8.33 -0.27
CA GLY A 86 6.47 9.76 0.04
C GLY A 86 5.53 10.10 1.19
N LEU A 87 5.04 9.11 1.95
CA LEU A 87 4.14 9.34 3.08
C LEU A 87 4.87 10.00 4.26
N LYS A 88 4.30 11.09 4.78
CA LYS A 88 4.85 11.84 5.92
C LYS A 88 3.87 11.83 7.10
N PRO A 89 4.33 11.59 8.33
CA PRO A 89 3.47 11.68 9.51
C PRO A 89 2.75 13.03 9.59
N GLY A 90 1.48 13.00 9.96
CA GLY A 90 0.61 14.18 10.05
C GLY A 90 -0.09 14.57 8.75
N MET A 91 0.27 13.98 7.60
CA MET A 91 -0.44 14.27 6.35
C MET A 91 -1.78 13.51 6.27
N SER A 92 -2.73 14.06 5.53
CA SER A 92 -4.00 13.38 5.23
C SER A 92 -3.88 12.58 3.94
N VAL A 93 -4.22 11.29 3.98
CA VAL A 93 -4.24 10.40 2.82
C VAL A 93 -5.68 10.04 2.49
N VAL A 94 -6.04 10.13 1.22
CA VAL A 94 -7.33 9.73 0.70
C VAL A 94 -7.31 8.24 0.40
N ILE A 95 -8.21 7.49 1.02
CA ILE A 95 -8.37 6.06 0.82
C ILE A 95 -9.66 5.86 0.03
N PRO A 96 -9.57 5.55 -1.27
CA PRO A 96 -10.76 5.36 -2.09
C PRO A 96 -11.52 4.10 -1.66
N GLN A 97 -12.81 4.02 -1.95
CA GLN A 97 -13.56 2.78 -1.74
C GLN A 97 -13.08 1.66 -2.68
N ALA A 98 -13.10 0.42 -2.18
CA ALA A 98 -12.69 -0.76 -2.94
C ALA A 98 -13.54 -0.94 -4.21
N GLU A 99 -14.82 -0.64 -4.11
CA GLU A 99 -15.81 -0.72 -5.18
C GLU A 99 -15.47 0.21 -6.34
N ALA A 100 -14.83 1.36 -6.08
CA ALA A 100 -14.44 2.32 -7.12
C ALA A 100 -13.39 1.75 -8.08
N PHE A 101 -12.61 0.77 -7.63
CA PHE A 101 -11.60 0.08 -8.45
C PHE A 101 -11.97 -1.37 -8.78
N GLY A 102 -13.11 -1.85 -8.27
CA GLY A 102 -13.52 -3.25 -8.36
C GLY A 102 -12.49 -4.19 -7.73
N ILE A 103 -11.84 -3.76 -6.65
CA ILE A 103 -10.83 -4.58 -5.96
C ILE A 103 -11.49 -5.47 -4.91
N ASP A 104 -11.00 -6.70 -4.83
CA ASP A 104 -11.48 -7.73 -3.90
C ASP A 104 -10.27 -8.56 -3.45
N ALA A 105 -9.99 -8.56 -2.14
CA ALA A 105 -8.87 -9.29 -1.56
C ALA A 105 -9.02 -10.80 -1.63
N ALA A 106 -10.24 -11.32 -1.75
CA ALA A 106 -10.50 -12.74 -1.94
C ALA A 106 -10.31 -13.19 -3.39
N ASN A 107 -10.23 -12.25 -4.34
CA ASN A 107 -10.12 -12.56 -5.77
C ASN A 107 -8.66 -12.54 -6.24
N PRO A 108 -8.07 -13.68 -6.64
CA PRO A 108 -6.69 -13.75 -7.11
C PRO A 108 -6.42 -12.92 -8.38
N VAL A 109 -7.42 -12.71 -9.24
CA VAL A 109 -7.30 -11.87 -10.44
C VAL A 109 -7.15 -10.40 -10.05
N SER A 110 -7.91 -9.94 -9.04
CA SER A 110 -7.81 -8.59 -8.51
C SER A 110 -6.42 -8.33 -7.90
N LEU A 111 -5.90 -9.29 -7.12
CA LEU A 111 -4.54 -9.24 -6.58
C LEU A 111 -3.47 -9.19 -7.69
N ALA A 112 -3.59 -10.04 -8.71
CA ALA A 112 -2.67 -10.05 -9.85
C ALA A 112 -2.67 -8.71 -10.61
N LYS A 113 -3.86 -8.13 -10.85
CA LYS A 113 -4.00 -6.81 -11.48
C LYS A 113 -3.33 -5.72 -10.66
N ALA A 114 -3.47 -5.74 -9.34
CA ALA A 114 -2.83 -4.77 -8.45
C ALA A 114 -1.30 -4.86 -8.50
N ARG A 115 -0.75 -6.08 -8.51
CA ARG A 115 0.69 -6.32 -8.67
C ARG A 115 1.21 -5.87 -10.02
N GLU A 116 0.44 -6.07 -11.08
CA GLU A 116 0.83 -5.60 -12.42
C GLU A 116 0.87 -4.07 -12.46
N LEU A 117 -0.16 -3.41 -11.94
CA LEU A 117 -0.23 -1.96 -11.83
C LEU A 117 0.91 -1.38 -10.96
N ALA A 118 1.31 -2.10 -9.91
CA ALA A 118 2.46 -1.73 -9.08
C ALA A 118 3.78 -1.75 -9.85
N LYS A 119 3.98 -2.68 -10.80
CA LYS A 119 5.17 -2.70 -11.66
C LYS A 119 5.20 -1.50 -12.60
N GLU A 120 4.07 -1.20 -13.23
CA GLU A 120 3.92 -0.08 -14.18
C GLU A 120 4.15 1.28 -13.53
N THR A 121 3.70 1.45 -12.29
CA THR A 121 3.78 2.73 -11.55
C THR A 121 5.16 3.02 -10.97
N GLY A 122 6.19 2.23 -11.32
CA GLY A 122 7.56 2.40 -10.84
C GLY A 122 7.78 1.82 -9.44
N GLY A 123 6.82 1.04 -8.90
CA GLY A 123 7.00 0.27 -7.67
C GLY A 123 8.01 -0.89 -7.81
N SER A 124 8.62 -1.06 -9.00
CA SER A 124 9.55 -2.17 -9.27
C SER A 124 10.99 -1.96 -8.80
N SER A 125 11.37 -0.81 -8.22
CA SER A 125 12.70 -0.68 -7.58
C SER A 125 12.74 -1.11 -6.11
N LEU A 126 11.60 -1.35 -5.45
CA LEU A 126 11.55 -1.87 -4.07
C LEU A 126 11.30 -3.38 -3.98
N ALA A 127 11.15 -4.06 -5.13
CA ALA A 127 10.98 -5.52 -5.18
C ALA A 127 12.20 -6.28 -5.71
N SER A 128 13.24 -5.65 -6.28
CA SER A 128 14.31 -6.45 -6.87
C SER A 128 15.76 -6.01 -6.80
N ASN A 129 16.20 -4.77 -6.46
CA ASN A 129 17.67 -4.53 -6.49
C ASN A 129 18.31 -3.44 -5.62
N ASP A 130 17.67 -2.87 -4.60
CA ASP A 130 18.36 -1.96 -3.66
C ASP A 130 17.99 -2.25 -2.20
N MET A 131 18.53 -3.36 -1.65
CA MET A 131 18.67 -3.56 -0.20
C MET A 131 19.91 -2.78 0.29
N LYS A 132 19.85 -1.46 0.20
CA LYS A 132 20.81 -0.56 0.85
C LYS A 132 20.04 0.38 1.76
N ALA A 133 20.19 0.14 3.07
CA ALA A 133 19.65 0.92 4.18
C ALA A 133 18.12 1.09 4.21
N TYR A 134 17.41 0.01 4.57
CA TYR A 134 16.20 0.15 5.37
C TYR A 134 16.63 0.69 6.75
N GLU A 135 16.59 2.01 6.90
CA GLU A 135 16.55 2.59 8.24
C GLU A 135 15.16 2.29 8.80
N SER A 136 15.16 1.50 9.88
CA SER A 136 14.00 0.87 10.50
C SER A 136 12.90 1.90 10.85
N PRO A 137 11.60 1.63 10.56
CA PRO A 137 10.50 2.45 11.02
C PRO A 137 10.52 2.41 12.55
N VAL A 138 10.59 3.61 13.10
CA VAL A 138 10.67 3.91 14.52
C VAL A 138 9.52 3.26 15.30
N ASN A 139 9.87 2.25 16.10
CA ASN A 139 9.45 1.95 17.49
C ASN A 139 8.00 2.23 17.97
N ASP A 140 6.97 2.26 17.12
CA ASP A 140 5.60 2.24 17.64
C ASP A 140 5.20 0.81 18.05
N GLY A 141 5.33 0.51 19.35
CA GLY A 141 4.94 -0.77 19.96
C GLY A 141 5.96 -1.91 19.84
N ALA A 142 7.20 -1.64 19.41
CA ALA A 142 8.26 -2.64 19.48
C ALA A 142 8.68 -2.92 20.93
N VAL A 143 8.92 -4.19 21.26
CA VAL A 143 9.37 -4.61 22.59
C VAL A 143 10.76 -5.24 22.51
N THR A 144 11.53 -5.15 23.58
CA THR A 144 12.81 -5.86 23.69
C THR A 144 12.65 -7.09 24.58
N GLU A 145 13.19 -8.23 24.16
CA GLU A 145 13.20 -9.44 24.96
C GLU A 145 14.62 -10.05 25.03
N THR A 146 15.00 -10.53 26.21
CA THR A 146 16.23 -11.31 26.39
C THR A 146 15.98 -12.77 26.04
N VAL A 147 16.74 -13.30 25.08
CA VAL A 147 16.64 -14.67 24.59
C VAL A 147 16.99 -15.66 25.70
N LYS A 148 16.09 -16.60 25.99
CA LYS A 148 16.28 -17.67 26.96
C LYS A 148 17.02 -18.87 26.36
N PRO A 149 17.59 -19.76 27.18
CA PRO A 149 18.19 -20.99 26.69
C PRO A 149 17.22 -21.81 25.81
N GLY A 150 17.65 -22.15 24.60
CA GLY A 150 16.86 -22.93 23.64
C GLY A 150 15.85 -22.12 22.80
N GLU A 151 15.70 -20.81 23.03
CA GLU A 151 14.86 -19.98 22.18
C GLU A 151 15.51 -19.69 20.83
N THR A 152 14.68 -19.67 19.79
CA THR A 152 15.05 -19.31 18.41
C THR A 152 14.16 -18.17 17.94
N PHE A 153 14.53 -17.49 16.85
CA PHE A 153 13.64 -16.49 16.23
C PHE A 153 12.24 -17.06 15.91
N ARG A 154 12.15 -18.35 15.56
CA ARG A 154 10.86 -19.03 15.33
C ARG A 154 10.03 -19.17 16.60
N ILE A 155 10.65 -19.46 17.74
CA ILE A 155 9.96 -19.54 19.03
C ILE A 155 9.49 -18.15 19.47
N LEU A 156 10.34 -17.14 19.31
CA LEU A 156 9.97 -15.75 19.61
C LEU A 156 8.82 -15.26 18.71
N ALA A 157 8.87 -15.57 17.41
CA ALA A 157 7.78 -15.22 16.49
C ALA A 157 6.47 -15.94 16.82
N LEU A 158 6.52 -17.21 17.18
CA LEU A 158 5.33 -17.92 17.66
C LEU A 158 4.73 -17.23 18.89
N LYS A 159 5.58 -16.84 19.85
CA LYS A 159 5.17 -16.19 21.10
C LYS A 159 4.54 -14.83 20.87
N HIS A 160 5.13 -13.99 20.02
CA HIS A 160 4.73 -12.59 19.84
C HIS A 160 3.73 -12.35 18.72
N TYR A 161 3.76 -13.21 17.69
CA TYR A 161 2.95 -13.03 16.49
C TYR A 161 1.97 -14.18 16.25
N GLY A 162 2.05 -15.26 17.02
CA GLY A 162 1.19 -16.44 16.85
C GLY A 162 1.61 -17.38 15.72
N SER A 163 2.67 -17.07 14.97
CA SER A 163 3.20 -17.96 13.92
C SER A 163 4.73 -18.00 13.91
N LYS A 164 5.27 -19.21 13.75
CA LYS A 164 6.72 -19.44 13.60
C LYS A 164 7.27 -18.82 12.32
N ASP A 165 6.45 -18.64 11.29
CA ASP A 165 6.88 -18.20 9.96
C ASP A 165 7.28 -16.72 9.95
N PHE A 166 6.82 -15.95 10.93
CA PHE A 166 7.17 -14.53 11.08
C PHE A 166 8.54 -14.28 11.72
N TRP A 167 9.35 -15.32 11.93
CA TRP A 167 10.71 -15.21 12.48
C TRP A 167 11.59 -14.20 11.74
N VAL A 168 11.38 -14.07 10.42
CA VAL A 168 12.20 -13.22 9.56
C VAL A 168 12.13 -11.75 9.95
N TYR A 169 10.98 -11.27 10.43
CA TYR A 169 10.84 -9.87 10.82
C TYR A 169 11.63 -9.54 12.08
N ILE A 170 11.71 -10.48 13.03
CA ILE A 170 12.58 -10.32 14.21
C ILE A 170 14.04 -10.36 13.76
N PHE A 171 14.42 -11.30 12.90
CA PHE A 171 15.79 -11.38 12.39
C PHE A 171 16.23 -10.08 11.69
N LEU A 172 15.42 -9.55 10.76
CA LEU A 172 15.75 -8.34 10.01
C LEU A 172 15.94 -7.12 10.91
N ALA A 173 15.12 -6.98 11.96
CA ALA A 173 15.24 -5.90 12.94
C ALA A 173 16.56 -5.98 13.75
N ASN A 174 17.19 -7.16 13.82
CA ASN A 174 18.40 -7.40 14.61
C ASN A 174 19.62 -7.80 13.74
N LYS A 175 19.52 -7.70 12.41
CA LYS A 175 20.51 -8.22 11.46
C LYS A 175 21.88 -7.55 11.59
N SER A 176 21.92 -6.31 12.09
CA SER A 176 23.17 -5.58 12.38
C SER A 176 24.04 -6.27 13.43
N GLU A 177 23.43 -6.92 14.42
CA GLU A 177 24.12 -7.59 15.53
C GLU A 177 24.12 -9.12 15.38
N ILE A 178 23.13 -9.65 14.65
CA ILE A 178 22.91 -11.08 14.44
C ILE A 178 22.89 -11.30 12.94
N PRO A 179 24.06 -11.45 12.29
CA PRO A 179 24.16 -11.44 10.83
C PRO A 179 23.54 -12.68 10.16
N HIS A 180 23.29 -13.75 10.94
CA HIS A 180 22.72 -14.99 10.43
C HIS A 180 21.61 -15.50 11.35
N PRO A 181 20.44 -15.95 10.83
CA PRO A 181 19.28 -16.36 11.64
C PRO A 181 19.58 -17.46 12.66
N ASN A 182 20.43 -18.43 12.27
CA ASN A 182 20.85 -19.54 13.14
C ASN A 182 21.95 -19.16 14.17
N LYS A 183 22.37 -17.89 14.26
CA LYS A 183 23.39 -17.41 15.22
C LYS A 183 22.77 -16.64 16.40
N LEU A 184 21.49 -16.91 16.71
CA LEU A 184 20.83 -16.35 17.89
C LEU A 184 21.32 -17.08 19.15
N ASN A 185 22.11 -16.37 19.98
CA ASN A 185 22.57 -16.88 21.27
C ASN A 185 21.65 -16.43 22.40
N TYR A 186 21.47 -17.28 23.42
CA TYR A 186 20.79 -16.90 24.65
C TYR A 186 21.54 -15.76 25.37
N GLY A 187 20.81 -14.99 26.19
CA GLY A 187 21.32 -13.81 26.88
C GLY A 187 21.43 -12.55 26.02
N LYS A 188 21.23 -12.64 24.69
CA LYS A 188 21.09 -11.46 23.83
C LYS A 188 19.74 -10.81 24.02
N THR A 189 19.70 -9.48 24.03
CA THR A 189 18.46 -8.71 23.92
C THR A 189 18.16 -8.50 22.44
N VAL A 190 16.95 -8.86 22.01
CA VAL A 190 16.48 -8.66 20.64
C VAL A 190 15.31 -7.69 20.60
N ILE A 191 15.24 -6.90 19.54
CA ILE A 191 14.10 -6.05 19.21
C ILE A 191 13.04 -6.91 18.52
N ILE A 192 11.80 -6.83 19.00
CA ILE A 192 10.63 -7.50 18.46
C ILE A 192 9.66 -6.41 18.01
N PRO A 193 9.60 -6.12 16.70
CA PRO A 193 8.66 -5.13 16.17
C PRO A 193 7.21 -5.49 16.47
N SER A 194 6.31 -4.52 16.47
CA SER A 194 4.88 -4.79 16.63
C SER A 194 4.31 -5.51 15.40
N ALA A 195 3.47 -6.52 15.60
CA ALA A 195 2.73 -7.15 14.51
C ALA A 195 1.87 -6.13 13.74
N SER A 196 1.28 -5.16 14.46
CA SER A 196 0.47 -4.10 13.87
C SER A 196 1.33 -3.15 13.03
N SER A 197 2.52 -2.77 13.50
CA SER A 197 3.43 -1.91 12.70
C SER A 197 3.94 -2.60 11.44
N LEU A 198 4.11 -3.92 11.50
CA LEU A 198 4.49 -4.75 10.35
C LEU A 198 3.31 -5.08 9.42
N GLY A 199 2.07 -4.89 9.88
CA GLY A 199 0.88 -5.35 9.18
C GLY A 199 0.88 -6.86 8.94
N ILE A 200 1.24 -7.65 9.95
CA ILE A 200 1.24 -9.11 9.87
C ILE A 200 0.13 -9.69 10.74
N ASP A 201 -0.53 -10.73 10.23
CA ASP A 201 -1.56 -11.48 10.93
C ASP A 201 -1.35 -12.98 10.69
N ALA A 202 -1.25 -13.76 11.77
CA ALA A 202 -1.04 -15.20 11.69
C ALA A 202 -2.23 -15.96 11.08
N ASN A 203 -3.43 -15.35 11.10
CA ASN A 203 -4.63 -15.94 10.49
C ASN A 203 -4.77 -15.57 9.01
N ASN A 204 -3.90 -14.68 8.50
CA ASN A 204 -3.91 -14.28 7.10
C ASN A 204 -2.90 -15.13 6.30
N PRO A 205 -3.37 -16.01 5.40
CA PRO A 205 -2.47 -16.88 4.62
C PRO A 205 -1.50 -16.12 3.72
N ASN A 206 -1.88 -14.92 3.24
CA ASN A 206 -0.96 -14.09 2.44
C ASN A 206 0.18 -13.53 3.29
N SER A 207 -0.12 -13.05 4.51
CA SER A 207 0.91 -12.59 5.43
C SER A 207 1.91 -13.70 5.75
N VAL A 208 1.42 -14.92 6.00
CA VAL A 208 2.26 -16.10 6.25
C VAL A 208 3.10 -16.45 5.03
N ALA A 209 2.51 -16.49 3.83
CA ALA A 209 3.22 -16.77 2.59
C ALA A 209 4.35 -15.77 2.33
N ASP A 210 4.07 -14.47 2.48
CA ASP A 210 5.06 -13.40 2.31
C ASP A 210 6.23 -13.54 3.31
N ALA A 211 5.94 -13.95 4.55
CA ALA A 211 6.96 -14.18 5.56
C ALA A 211 7.82 -15.41 5.27
N ILE A 212 7.23 -16.49 4.74
CA ILE A 212 7.95 -17.67 4.29
C ILE A 212 8.90 -17.30 3.14
N GLU A 213 8.41 -16.59 2.14
CA GLU A 213 9.22 -16.14 0.99
C GLU A 213 10.40 -15.26 1.45
N LEU A 214 10.10 -14.27 2.29
CA LEU A 214 11.13 -13.37 2.84
C LEU A 214 12.14 -14.13 3.70
N GLY A 215 11.68 -15.10 4.48
CA GLY A 215 12.52 -15.97 5.30
C GLY A 215 13.47 -16.83 4.46
N CYS A 216 12.98 -17.44 3.39
CA CYS A 216 13.79 -18.20 2.43
C CYS A 216 14.91 -17.33 1.84
N LYS A 217 14.57 -16.12 1.40
CA LYS A 217 15.54 -15.15 0.88
C LYS A 217 16.58 -14.76 1.93
N ALA A 218 16.15 -14.42 3.14
CA ALA A 218 17.02 -14.02 4.24
C ALA A 218 18.02 -15.12 4.63
N MET A 219 17.60 -16.39 4.62
CA MET A 219 18.48 -17.53 4.86
C MET A 219 19.56 -17.67 3.78
N CYS A 220 19.22 -17.46 2.51
CA CYS A 220 20.18 -17.56 1.40
C CYS A 220 21.19 -16.41 1.37
N GLU A 221 20.80 -15.22 1.83
CA GLU A 221 21.65 -14.03 1.79
C GLU A 221 22.56 -13.86 3.02
N SER A 222 22.29 -14.61 4.09
CA SER A 222 23.06 -14.51 5.33
C SER A 222 24.39 -15.25 5.20
N LYS A 223 25.52 -14.54 5.36
CA LYS A 223 26.88 -15.10 5.32
C LYS A 223 27.49 -15.25 6.72
#